data_AF-A0A7Z9UC75-F1
#
_entry.id   AF-A0A7Z9UC75-F1
#
_cell.length_a   1.000
_cell.length_b   1.000
_cell.length_c   1.000
_cell.angle_alpha   90.00
_cell.angle_beta   90.00
_cell.angle_gamma   90.00
#
_symmetry.space_group_name_H-M   'P 1'
#
loop_
_entity.id
_entity.type
_entity.pdbx_description
1 polymer ?
#
loop_
_entity_poly.entity_id
_entity_poly.type
_entity_poly.pdbx_seq_one_letter_code
_entity_poly.pdbx_strand_id
1 'polypeptide(L)'
;MKRTLFDFLELAAQALTLDDYHTAAVELRKGLTRITPRVDTDSTPNPADDSLWAELRKSVEAMEAGEFKVSATCLRKAVDQIKPANLDQTVALQEAAALASCLYRGDFSAMATHLREVAKIQKAQGELATPML
;
A
#
# COMPACT_ATOMS: atom_id res chain seq x y z
N MET A 1 -9.58 15.62 14.22
CA MET A 1 -9.41 14.15 14.16
C MET A 1 -8.17 13.82 13.34
N LYS A 2 -7.39 12.81 13.72
CA LYS A 2 -6.25 12.32 12.91
C LYS A 2 -6.81 11.38 11.82
N ARG A 3 -6.40 11.57 10.56
CA ARG A 3 -6.78 10.68 9.44
C ARG A 3 -6.24 9.25 9.67
N THR A 4 -7.04 8.26 9.28
CA THR A 4 -6.77 6.82 9.37
C THR A 4 -6.17 6.27 8.07
N LEU A 5 -5.66 5.03 8.08
CA LEU A 5 -5.20 4.38 6.84
C LEU A 5 -6.35 4.24 5.82
N PHE A 6 -7.56 3.95 6.29
CA PHE A 6 -8.77 3.93 5.47
C PHE A 6 -8.95 5.25 4.70
N ASP A 7 -8.86 6.39 5.39
CA ASP A 7 -9.03 7.71 4.76
C ASP A 7 -8.02 7.96 3.64
N PHE A 8 -6.76 7.54 3.84
CA PHE A 8 -5.71 7.69 2.83
C PHE A 8 -5.93 6.81 1.60
N LEU A 9 -6.39 5.57 1.79
CA LEU A 9 -6.68 4.66 0.68
C LEU A 9 -7.91 5.11 -0.13
N GLU A 10 -8.96 5.61 0.53
CA GLU A 10 -10.14 6.17 -0.14
C GLU A 10 -9.80 7.41 -0.96
N LEU A 11 -9.00 8.33 -0.41
CA LEU A 11 -8.56 9.52 -1.14
C LEU A 11 -7.67 9.16 -2.33
N ALA A 12 -6.77 8.18 -2.18
CA ALA A 12 -5.97 7.69 -3.30
C ALA A 12 -6.84 7.07 -4.40
N ALA A 13 -7.84 6.26 -4.05
CA ALA A 13 -8.76 5.68 -5.01
C ALA A 13 -9.59 6.75 -5.75
N GLN A 14 -10.05 7.78 -5.05
CA GLN A 14 -10.75 8.91 -5.67
C GLN A 14 -9.85 9.67 -6.65
N ALA A 15 -8.60 9.95 -6.26
CA ALA A 15 -7.65 10.62 -7.14
C ALA A 15 -7.36 9.80 -8.41
N LEU A 16 -7.20 8.47 -8.29
CA LEU A 16 -7.06 7.59 -9.45
C LEU A 16 -8.27 7.63 -10.40
N THR A 17 -9.50 7.72 -9.88
CA THR A 17 -10.70 7.85 -10.75
C THR A 17 -10.80 9.21 -11.45
N LEU A 18 -10.03 10.20 -11.03
CA LEU A 18 -9.94 11.53 -11.63
C LEU A 18 -8.66 11.70 -12.47
N ASP A 19 -7.93 10.60 -12.73
CA ASP A 19 -6.62 10.61 -13.40
C ASP A 19 -5.55 11.49 -12.70
N ASP A 20 -5.73 11.80 -11.41
CA ASP A 20 -4.77 12.53 -10.59
C ASP A 20 -3.81 11.56 -9.91
N TYR A 21 -2.87 11.04 -10.70
CA TYR A 21 -1.90 10.05 -10.24
C TYR A 21 -0.93 10.62 -9.20
N HIS A 22 -0.64 11.92 -9.25
CA HIS A 22 0.22 12.58 -8.28
C HIS A 22 -0.44 12.61 -6.90
N THR A 23 -1.68 13.08 -6.81
CA THR A 23 -2.42 13.08 -5.54
C THR A 23 -2.61 11.67 -5.01
N ALA A 24 -2.91 10.70 -5.89
CA ALA A 24 -3.03 9.30 -5.50
C ALA A 24 -1.74 8.78 -4.82
N ALA A 25 -0.59 9.04 -5.41
CA ALA A 25 0.69 8.62 -4.86
C ALA A 25 1.04 9.34 -3.55
N VAL A 26 0.73 10.64 -3.44
CA VAL A 26 0.93 11.41 -2.20
C VAL A 26 0.08 10.86 -1.04
N GLU A 27 -1.20 10.52 -1.29
CA GLU A 27 -2.05 9.93 -0.25
C GLU A 27 -1.59 8.51 0.12
N LEU A 28 -1.12 7.70 -0.84
CA LEU A 28 -0.50 6.41 -0.58
C LEU A 28 0.77 6.54 0.29
N ARG A 29 1.63 7.54 0.04
CA ARG A 29 2.81 7.82 0.87
C ARG A 29 2.41 8.13 2.32
N LYS A 30 1.38 8.96 2.52
CA LYS A 30 0.89 9.31 3.86
C LYS A 30 0.35 8.09 4.59
N GLY A 31 -0.39 7.22 3.89
CA GLY A 31 -0.84 5.93 4.41
C GLY A 31 0.33 5.04 4.83
N LEU A 32 1.31 4.86 3.95
CA LEU A 32 2.50 4.04 4.18
C LEU A 32 3.31 4.51 5.40
N THR A 33 3.53 5.83 5.51
CA THR A 33 4.27 6.43 6.64
C THR A 33 3.61 6.13 7.99
N ARG A 34 2.29 5.97 8.01
CA ARG A 34 1.53 5.71 9.24
C ARG A 34 1.63 4.26 9.71
N ILE A 35 1.80 3.31 8.81
CA ILE A 35 1.89 1.86 9.10
C ILE A 35 3.31 1.32 9.13
N THR A 36 4.28 2.07 8.60
CA THR A 36 5.69 1.67 8.68
C THR A 36 6.11 1.67 10.15
N PRO A 37 6.58 0.54 10.70
CA PRO A 37 7.12 0.50 12.05
C PRO A 37 8.21 1.56 12.20
N ARG A 38 8.16 2.34 13.27
CA ARG A 38 9.29 3.19 13.64
C ARG A 38 10.43 2.26 13.99
N VAL A 39 11.44 2.19 13.12
CA VAL A 39 12.67 1.47 13.42
C VAL A 39 13.30 2.20 14.61
N ASP A 40 13.36 1.55 15.76
CA ASP A 40 14.11 2.06 16.90
C ASP A 40 15.57 2.24 16.45
N THR A 41 16.08 3.45 16.66
CA THR A 41 17.32 3.98 16.05
C THR A 41 18.60 3.33 16.59
N ASP A 42 18.49 2.34 17.49
CA ASP A 42 19.62 1.62 18.11
C ASP A 42 20.01 0.34 17.37
N SER A 43 19.27 -0.08 16.34
CA SER A 43 19.67 -1.20 15.48
C SER A 43 20.38 -0.67 14.24
N THR A 44 21.65 -1.01 14.07
CA THR A 44 22.42 -0.76 12.84
C THR A 44 21.58 -1.10 11.60
N PRO A 45 21.36 -0.16 10.66
CA PRO A 45 20.61 -0.44 9.44
C PRO A 45 21.27 -1.59 8.70
N ASN A 46 20.55 -2.69 8.48
CA ASN A 46 21.07 -3.80 7.69
C ASN A 46 21.05 -3.39 6.20
N PRO A 47 22.19 -3.33 5.51
CA PRO A 47 22.24 -2.98 4.09
C PRO A 47 21.51 -4.00 3.18
N ALA A 48 21.22 -5.19 3.72
CA ALA A 48 20.44 -6.25 3.06
C ALA A 48 18.93 -6.12 3.27
N ASP A 49 18.42 -5.06 3.92
CA ASP A 49 16.99 -4.78 3.98
C ASP A 49 16.50 -4.24 2.62
N ASP A 50 16.47 -5.13 1.63
CA ASP A 50 15.34 -5.27 0.71
C ASP A 50 14.08 -5.58 1.54
N SER A 51 13.71 -4.74 2.52
CA SER A 51 12.56 -5.00 3.38
C SER A 51 11.29 -4.59 2.65
N LEU A 52 10.20 -5.29 2.93
CA LEU A 52 8.85 -5.02 2.42
C LEU A 52 8.56 -3.52 2.37
N TRP A 53 8.90 -2.80 3.43
CA TRP A 53 8.68 -1.36 3.56
C TRP A 53 9.54 -0.51 2.62
N ALA A 54 10.78 -0.93 2.33
CA ALA A 54 11.65 -0.25 1.37
C ALA A 54 11.10 -0.39 -0.06
N GLU A 55 10.66 -1.58 -0.46
CA GLU A 55 10.06 -1.79 -1.78
C GLU A 55 8.70 -1.09 -1.93
N LEU A 56 7.89 -1.04 -0.87
CA LEU A 56 6.67 -0.23 -0.87
C LEU A 56 6.95 1.27 -1.04
N ARG A 57 8.00 1.81 -0.40
CA ARG A 57 8.41 3.21 -0.57
C ARG A 57 8.85 3.50 -2.00
N LYS A 58 9.74 2.66 -2.55
CA LYS A 58 10.19 2.78 -3.95
C LYS A 58 9.02 2.73 -4.92
N SER A 59 8.03 1.87 -4.67
CA SER A 59 6.82 1.79 -5.49
C SER A 59 6.04 3.10 -5.52
N VAL A 60 5.85 3.75 -4.37
CA VAL A 60 5.12 5.02 -4.27
C VAL A 60 5.92 6.16 -4.92
N GLU A 61 7.23 6.22 -4.71
CA GLU A 61 8.12 7.20 -5.36
C GLU A 61 8.09 7.06 -6.89
N ALA A 62 8.14 5.84 -7.40
CA ALA A 62 8.01 5.58 -8.83
C ALA A 62 6.65 6.01 -9.37
N MET A 63 5.56 5.83 -8.60
CA MET A 63 4.23 6.30 -8.99
C MET A 63 4.16 7.84 -9.06
N GLU A 64 4.81 8.55 -8.12
CA GLU A 64 4.90 10.02 -8.16
C GLU A 64 5.69 10.53 -9.36
N ALA A 65 6.71 9.78 -9.79
CA ALA A 65 7.50 10.08 -10.98
C ALA A 65 6.81 9.67 -12.29
N GLY A 66 5.63 9.03 -12.24
CA GLY A 66 4.94 8.48 -13.41
C GLY A 66 5.57 7.19 -13.98
N GLU A 67 6.51 6.58 -13.25
CA GLU A 67 7.23 5.37 -13.63
C GLU A 67 6.42 4.10 -13.23
N PHE A 68 5.23 3.93 -13.78
CA PHE A 68 4.27 2.90 -13.34
C PHE A 68 4.78 1.46 -13.47
N LYS A 69 5.65 1.17 -14.45
CA LYS A 69 6.30 -0.15 -14.58
C LYS A 69 7.31 -0.42 -13.46
N VAL A 70 8.06 0.61 -13.05
CA VAL A 70 8.99 0.52 -11.92
C VAL A 70 8.20 0.34 -10.63
N SER A 71 7.12 1.11 -10.49
CA SER A 71 6.17 0.97 -9.37
C SER A 71 5.64 -0.47 -9.25
N ALA A 72 5.09 -1.03 -10.33
CA ALA A 72 4.61 -2.42 -10.37
C ALA A 72 5.70 -3.44 -9.98
N THR A 73 6.94 -3.22 -10.41
CA THR A 73 8.07 -4.12 -10.13
C THR A 73 8.42 -4.11 -8.64
N CYS A 74 8.50 -2.93 -8.03
CA CYS A 74 8.74 -2.79 -6.59
C CYS A 74 7.59 -3.39 -5.78
N LEU A 75 6.34 -3.15 -6.19
CA LEU A 75 5.17 -3.70 -5.51
C LEU A 75 5.12 -5.24 -5.58
N ARG A 76 5.58 -5.84 -6.69
CA ARG A 76 5.76 -7.30 -6.78
C ARG A 76 6.82 -7.81 -5.81
N LYS A 77 7.99 -7.17 -5.76
CA LYS A 77 9.06 -7.54 -4.82
C LYS A 77 8.58 -7.45 -3.37
N ALA A 78 7.81 -6.42 -3.04
CA ALA A 78 7.17 -6.28 -1.73
C ALA A 78 6.24 -7.48 -1.43
N VAL A 79 5.37 -7.86 -2.37
CA VAL A 79 4.47 -9.02 -2.23
C VAL A 79 5.25 -10.33 -1.99
N ASP A 80 6.32 -10.56 -2.74
CA ASP A 80 7.12 -11.81 -2.65
C ASP A 80 7.79 -11.99 -1.27
N GLN A 81 7.94 -10.90 -0.50
CA GLN A 81 8.50 -10.93 0.84
C GLN A 81 7.47 -11.19 1.95
N ILE A 82 6.18 -11.09 1.65
CA ILE A 82 5.12 -11.39 2.61
C ILE A 82 5.01 -12.92 2.74
N LYS A 83 5.45 -13.46 3.89
CA LYS A 83 5.44 -14.91 4.14
C LYS A 83 3.98 -15.44 4.21
N PRO A 84 3.60 -16.49 3.46
CA PRO A 84 2.21 -17.00 3.40
C PRO A 84 1.64 -17.63 4.68
N ALA A 85 2.35 -17.55 5.82
CA ALA A 85 2.06 -18.37 7.00
C ALA A 85 0.80 -17.94 7.78
N ASN A 86 0.14 -16.84 7.42
CA ASN A 86 -1.08 -16.36 8.08
C ASN A 86 -2.23 -16.25 7.06
N LEU A 87 -3.28 -17.05 7.23
CA LEU A 87 -4.49 -17.03 6.38
C LEU A 87 -5.10 -15.62 6.25
N ASP A 88 -5.00 -14.80 7.30
CA ASP A 88 -5.49 -13.41 7.32
C ASP A 88 -4.75 -12.47 6.35
N GLN A 89 -3.53 -12.83 5.91
CA GLN A 89 -2.76 -12.05 4.95
C GLN A 89 -3.06 -12.40 3.49
N THR A 90 -3.84 -13.46 3.23
CA THR A 90 -4.14 -13.94 1.88
C THR A 90 -4.88 -12.90 1.05
N VAL A 91 -5.84 -12.18 1.66
CA VAL A 91 -6.60 -11.13 0.96
C VAL A 91 -5.72 -9.90 0.68
N ALA A 92 -4.91 -9.47 1.66
CA ALA A 92 -3.98 -8.35 1.46
C ALA A 92 -2.92 -8.65 0.38
N LEU A 93 -2.45 -9.90 0.32
CA LEU A 93 -1.55 -10.39 -0.73
C LEU A 93 -2.19 -10.38 -2.11
N GLN A 94 -3.44 -10.82 -2.22
CA GLN A 94 -4.20 -10.83 -3.48
C GLN A 94 -4.43 -9.41 -4.00
N GLU A 95 -4.85 -8.50 -3.12
CA GLU A 95 -5.06 -7.10 -3.47
C GLU A 95 -3.75 -6.41 -3.87
N ALA A 96 -2.65 -6.65 -3.15
CA ALA A 96 -1.33 -6.12 -3.53
C ALA A 96 -0.84 -6.67 -4.89
N ALA A 97 -1.03 -7.97 -5.15
CA ALA A 97 -0.71 -8.56 -6.44
C ALA A 97 -1.57 -7.98 -7.58
N ALA A 98 -2.84 -7.66 -7.30
CA ALA A 98 -3.75 -7.02 -8.24
C ALA A 98 -3.35 -5.55 -8.51
N LEU A 99 -2.98 -4.79 -7.48
CA LEU A 99 -2.43 -3.44 -7.62
C LEU A 99 -1.18 -3.41 -8.51
N ALA A 100 -0.25 -4.35 -8.30
CA ALA A 100 0.95 -4.47 -9.15
C ALA A 100 0.59 -4.76 -10.62
N SER A 101 -0.42 -5.63 -10.84
CA SER A 101 -0.92 -5.93 -12.19
C SER A 101 -1.57 -4.71 -12.85
N CYS A 102 -2.37 -3.96 -12.11
CA CYS A 102 -3.02 -2.73 -12.60
C CYS A 102 -1.99 -1.69 -13.00
N LEU A 103 -0.99 -1.42 -12.15
CA LEU A 103 0.12 -0.51 -12.45
C LEU A 103 0.90 -0.92 -13.70
N TYR A 104 1.17 -2.22 -13.87
CA TYR A 104 1.88 -2.72 -15.04
C TYR A 104 1.09 -2.53 -16.34
N ARG A 105 -0.23 -2.69 -16.28
CA ARG A 105 -1.15 -2.55 -17.43
C ARG A 105 -1.59 -1.09 -17.67
N GLY A 106 -1.32 -0.18 -16.73
CA GLY A 106 -1.86 1.19 -16.74
C GLY A 106 -3.37 1.25 -16.46
N ASP A 107 -3.93 0.25 -15.77
CA ASP A 107 -5.36 0.17 -15.46
C ASP A 107 -5.66 0.81 -14.09
N PHE A 108 -5.68 2.15 -14.08
CA PHE A 108 -5.86 2.92 -12.85
C PHE A 108 -7.30 2.87 -12.30
N SER A 109 -8.29 2.55 -13.15
CA SER A 109 -9.68 2.35 -12.75
C SER A 109 -9.85 1.06 -11.93
N ALA A 110 -9.25 -0.04 -12.41
CA ALA A 110 -9.18 -1.28 -11.63
C ALA A 110 -8.36 -1.09 -10.35
N MET A 111 -7.25 -0.35 -10.42
CA MET A 111 -6.44 -0.02 -9.25
C MET A 111 -7.25 0.71 -8.16
N ALA A 112 -8.08 1.68 -8.54
CA ALA A 112 -8.97 2.38 -7.61
C ALA A 112 -9.96 1.44 -6.92
N THR A 113 -10.44 0.43 -7.63
CA THR A 113 -11.35 -0.60 -7.06
C THR A 113 -10.63 -1.43 -6.00
N HIS A 114 -9.43 -1.92 -6.31
CA HIS A 114 -8.61 -2.67 -5.36
C HIS A 114 -8.25 -1.85 -4.12
N LEU A 115 -7.90 -0.57 -4.27
CA LEU A 115 -7.64 0.30 -3.12
C LEU A 115 -8.84 0.45 -2.19
N ARG A 116 -10.06 0.54 -2.73
CA ARG A 116 -11.29 0.59 -1.92
C ARG A 116 -11.56 -0.72 -1.18
N GLU A 117 -11.31 -1.86 -1.82
CA GLU A 117 -11.45 -3.16 -1.14
C GLU A 117 -10.45 -3.31 0.01
N VAL A 118 -9.18 -2.94 -0.20
CA VAL A 118 -8.18 -2.88 0.88
C VAL A 118 -8.62 -1.94 2.00
N ALA A 119 -9.18 -0.77 1.65
CA ALA A 119 -9.70 0.17 2.64
C ALA A 119 -10.81 -0.45 3.50
N LYS A 120 -11.80 -1.11 2.87
CA LYS A 120 -12.90 -1.80 3.58
C LYS A 120 -12.38 -2.87 4.54
N ILE A 121 -11.44 -3.69 4.10
CA ILE A 121 -10.83 -4.74 4.94
C ILE A 121 -10.13 -4.10 6.15
N GLN A 122 -9.36 -3.03 5.93
CA GLN A 122 -8.66 -2.33 7.00
C GLN A 122 -9.64 -1.70 8.01
N LYS A 123 -10.75 -1.15 7.52
CA LYS A 123 -11.81 -0.60 8.38
C LYS A 123 -12.46 -1.69 9.23
N ALA A 124 -12.83 -2.82 8.63
CA ALA A 124 -13.41 -3.96 9.34
C ALA A 124 -12.45 -4.52 10.41
N GLN A 125 -11.16 -4.64 10.10
CA GLN A 125 -10.14 -5.07 11.07
C GLN A 125 -9.96 -4.05 12.21
N GLY A 126 -10.03 -2.75 11.90
CA GLY A 126 -9.98 -1.69 12.92
C GLY A 126 -11.19 -1.70 13.85
N GLU A 127 -12.40 -1.98 13.32
CA GLU A 127 -13.63 -2.10 14.10
C GLU A 127 -13.64 -3.36 14.98
N LEU A 128 -13.10 -4.48 14.49
CA LEU A 128 -12.94 -5.73 15.25
C LEU A 128 -11.86 -5.65 16.34
N ALA A 129 -10.85 -4.79 16.17
CA ALA A 129 -9.78 -4.57 17.15
C ALA A 129 -10.22 -3.66 18.33
N THR A 130 -11.37 -3.00 18.22
CA THR A 130 -11.99 -2.29 19.35
C THR A 130 -12.61 -3.32 20.29
N PRO A 131 -12.08 -3.54 21.51
CA PRO A 131 -12.76 -4.42 22.46
C PRO A 131 -14.15 -3.85 22.73
N MET A 132 -15.18 -4.68 22.56
CA MET A 132 -16.51 -4.39 23.11
C MET A 132 -16.33 -4.15 24.61
N LEU A 133 -16.48 -2.89 25.02
CA LEU A 133 -16.65 -2.49 26.41
C LEU A 133 -18.03 -2.91 26.90
#